data_AF-A0A9D7NUX9-F1
#
_entry.id   AF-A0A9D7NUX9-F1
#
_cell.length_a   1.000
_cell.length_b   1.000
_cell.length_c   1.000
_cell.angle_alpha   90.00
_cell.angle_beta   90.00
_cell.angle_gamma   90.00
#
_symmetry.space_group_name_H-M   'P 1'
#
loop_
_entity.id
_entity.type
_entity.pdbx_description
1 polymer ?
#
loop_
_entity_poly.entity_id
_entity_poly.type
_entity_poly.pdbx_seq_one_letter_code
_entity_poly.pdbx_strand_id
1 'polypeptide(L)' 'MVGRTIRTLRQDAGLKQYELAARAKVHPQTINRIEKGHTTPDVATLQRLADALGVPVGRLFGDHTTVTSEVTVSTPAA' A
#
# COMPACT_ATOMS: atom_id res chain seq x y z
N MET A 1 -11.14 2.87 2.43
CA MET A 1 -10.62 2.73 1.05
C MET A 1 -9.34 1.89 1.02
N VAL A 2 -8.29 2.27 1.76
CA VAL A 2 -7.00 1.54 1.82
C VAL A 2 -7.12 0.03 1.98
N GLY A 3 -7.95 -0.46 2.93
CA GLY A 3 -8.16 -1.90 3.12
C GLY A 3 -8.68 -2.65 1.89
N ARG A 4 -9.55 -2.02 1.08
CA ARG A 4 -10.05 -2.60 -0.17
C ARG A 4 -8.94 -2.63 -1.22
N THR A 5 -8.16 -1.55 -1.35
CA THR A 5 -7.01 -1.50 -2.27
C THR A 5 -5.97 -2.57 -1.94
N ILE A 6 -5.63 -2.74 -0.66
CA ILE A 6 -4.72 -3.79 -0.19
C ILE A 6 -5.25 -5.18 -0.54
N ARG A 7 -6.57 -5.41 -0.35
CA ARG A 7 -7.21 -6.67 -0.72
C ARG A 7 -7.08 -6.96 -2.22
N THR A 8 -7.35 -5.98 -3.07
CA THR A 8 -7.25 -6.10 -4.54
C THR A 8 -5.81 -6.41 -4.94
N LEU A 9 -4.84 -5.60 -4.52
CA LEU A 9 -3.42 -5.82 -4.83
C LEU A 9 -2.93 -7.19 -4.36
N ARG A 10 -3.38 -7.65 -3.18
CA ARG A 10 -3.06 -8.99 -2.68
C ARG A 10 -3.61 -10.09 -3.59
N GLN A 11 -4.86 -9.94 -4.05
CA GLN A 11 -5.50 -10.91 -4.93
C GLN A 11 -4.84 -10.95 -6.31
N ASP A 12 -4.48 -9.79 -6.86
CA ASP A 12 -3.76 -9.67 -8.13
C ASP A 12 -2.36 -10.31 -8.05
N ALA A 13 -1.70 -10.20 -6.89
CA ALA A 13 -0.46 -10.90 -6.60
C ALA A 13 -0.62 -12.41 -6.32
N GLY A 14 -1.84 -12.95 -6.35
CA GLY A 14 -2.14 -14.37 -6.11
C GLY A 14 -1.96 -14.81 -4.65
N LEU A 15 -1.85 -13.88 -3.70
CA LEU A 15 -1.52 -14.19 -2.31
C LEU A 15 -2.75 -14.46 -1.45
N LYS A 16 -2.65 -15.42 -0.54
CA LYS A 16 -3.56 -15.56 0.62
C LYS A 16 -3.23 -14.52 1.69
N GLN A 17 -4.19 -14.25 2.59
CA GLN A 17 -3.99 -13.25 3.66
C GLN A 17 -2.80 -13.59 4.57
N TYR A 18 -2.59 -14.87 4.92
CA TYR A 18 -1.47 -15.29 5.75
C TYR A 18 -0.11 -15.13 5.05
N GLU A 19 -0.08 -15.26 3.72
CA GLU A 19 1.15 -15.09 2.92
C GLU A 19 1.56 -13.62 2.86
N LEU A 20 0.61 -12.72 2.64
CA LEU A 20 0.86 -11.28 2.74
C LEU A 20 1.33 -10.91 4.16
N ALA A 21 0.68 -11.48 5.19
CA ALA A 21 1.06 -11.24 6.58
C ALA A 21 2.51 -11.66 6.87
N ALA A 22 2.89 -12.85 6.40
CA ALA A 22 4.25 -13.36 6.55
C ALA A 22 5.27 -12.46 5.84
N ARG A 23 4.99 -12.04 4.60
CA ARG A 23 5.86 -11.12 3.84
C ARG A 23 6.00 -9.75 4.50
N ALA A 24 4.90 -9.19 5.01
CA ALA A 24 4.87 -7.89 5.68
C ALA A 24 5.29 -7.95 7.16
N LYS A 25 5.64 -9.14 7.68
CA LYS A 25 6.01 -9.39 9.08
C LYS A 25 4.95 -8.87 10.06
N VAL A 26 3.68 -9.14 9.78
CA VAL A 26 2.54 -8.83 10.66
C VAL A 26 1.76 -10.10 11.00
N HIS A 27 0.93 -10.01 12.03
CA HIS A 27 0.02 -11.10 12.36
C HIS A 27 -1.08 -11.24 11.26
N PRO A 28 -1.48 -12.46 10.85
CA PRO A 28 -2.54 -12.66 9.84
C PRO A 28 -3.87 -11.98 10.17
N GLN A 29 -4.20 -11.90 11.46
CA GLN A 29 -5.40 -11.19 11.94
C GLN A 29 -5.34 -9.69 11.61
N THR A 30 -4.14 -9.08 11.59
CA THR A 30 -3.95 -7.68 11.22
C THR A 30 -4.37 -7.44 9.77
N ILE A 31 -3.97 -8.32 8.84
CA ILE A 31 -4.40 -8.24 7.43
C ILE A 31 -5.93 -8.36 7.31
N ASN A 32 -6.54 -9.34 7.99
CA ASN A 32 -7.99 -9.54 7.96
C ASN A 32 -8.74 -8.28 8.45
N ARG A 33 -8.30 -7.70 9.58
CA ARG A 33 -8.89 -6.47 10.13
C ARG A 33 -8.72 -5.27 9.20
N ILE A 34 -7.53 -5.09 8.62
CA ILE A 34 -7.24 -4.01 7.67
C ILE A 34 -8.15 -4.13 6.43
N GLU A 35 -8.22 -5.31 5.82
CA GLU A 35 -9.03 -5.51 4.60
C GLU A 35 -10.53 -5.28 4.82
N LYS A 36 -11.03 -5.59 6.04
CA LYS A 36 -12.40 -5.32 6.44
C LYS A 36 -12.65 -3.88 6.91
N GLY A 37 -11.60 -3.07 7.06
CA GLY A 37 -11.69 -1.70 7.57
C GLY A 37 -11.93 -1.60 9.08
N HIS A 38 -11.64 -2.66 9.85
CA HIS A 38 -11.78 -2.67 11.31
C HIS A 38 -10.59 -2.07 12.06
N THR A 39 -9.49 -1.80 11.36
CA THR A 39 -8.29 -1.16 11.92
C THR A 39 -7.64 -0.28 10.86
N THR A 40 -7.20 0.89 11.29
CA THR A 40 -6.33 1.76 10.50
C THR A 40 -4.87 1.37 10.77
N PRO A 41 -4.12 0.88 9.78
CA PRO A 41 -2.71 0.60 9.94
C PRO A 41 -1.91 1.89 10.14
N ASP A 42 -0.82 1.82 10.90
CA ASP A 42 0.16 2.90 11.00
C ASP A 42 1.04 3.00 9.74
N VAL A 43 1.84 4.07 9.66
CA VAL A 43 2.74 4.32 8.50
C VAL A 43 3.74 3.17 8.32
N ALA A 44 4.29 2.63 9.42
CA ALA A 44 5.23 1.52 9.36
C ALA A 44 4.61 0.23 8.81
N THR A 45 3.35 -0.06 9.16
CA THR A 45 2.59 -1.19 8.63
C THR A 45 2.24 -0.98 7.17
N LEU A 46 1.84 0.23 6.78
CA LEU A 46 1.59 0.57 5.37
C LEU A 46 2.82 0.37 4.51
N GLN A 47 3.99 0.83 4.97
CA GLN A 47 5.24 0.64 4.23
C GLN A 47 5.56 -0.84 4.03
N ARG A 48 5.49 -1.65 5.10
CA ARG A 48 5.74 -3.10 5.01
C ARG A 48 4.76 -3.82 4.09
N LEU A 49 3.50 -3.39 4.06
CA LEU A 49 2.50 -3.94 3.15
C LEU A 49 2.79 -3.56 1.70
N ALA A 50 3.19 -2.32 1.45
CA ALA A 50 3.61 -1.85 0.13
C ALA A 50 4.82 -2.64 -0.39
N ASP A 51 5.85 -2.79 0.44
CA ASP A 51 7.05 -3.58 0.13
C ASP A 51 6.71 -5.05 -0.15
N ALA A 52 5.86 -5.66 0.68
CA ALA A 52 5.43 -7.05 0.53
C ALA A 52 4.59 -7.30 -0.75
N LEU A 53 3.87 -6.27 -1.21
CA LEU A 53 3.09 -6.28 -2.44
C LEU A 53 3.92 -5.84 -3.67
N GLY A 54 5.13 -5.33 -3.47
CA GLY A 54 5.99 -4.84 -4.55
C GLY A 54 5.47 -3.57 -5.22
N VAL A 55 4.77 -2.70 -4.48
CA VAL A 55 4.19 -1.45 -5.01
C VAL A 55 4.63 -0.24 -4.19
N PRO A 56 4.62 0.97 -4.75
CA PRO A 56 4.81 2.19 -3.96
C PRO A 56 3.70 2.36 -2.90
N VAL A 57 4.04 2.88 -1.72
CA VAL A 57 3.07 3.08 -0.62
C VAL A 57 1.87 3.95 -1.03
N GLY A 58 2.08 4.92 -1.93
CA GLY A 58 1.02 5.75 -2.49
C GLY A 58 -0.06 4.95 -3.22
N ARG A 59 0.29 3.82 -3.84
CA ARG A 59 -0.65 2.94 -4.55
C ARG A 59 -1.69 2.35 -3.60
N LEU A 60 -1.40 2.23 -2.30
CA LEU A 60 -2.35 1.70 -1.30
C LEU A 60 -3.55 2.63 -1.07
N PHE A 61 -3.42 3.92 -1.37
CA PHE A 61 -4.49 4.91 -1.19
C PHE A 61 -5.42 5.02 -2.41
N GLY A 62 -5.11 4.27 -3.47
CA GLY A 62 -5.81 4.31 -4.75
C GLY A 62 -5.21 5.36 -5.69
N ASP A 63 -5.65 5.32 -6.95
CA ASP A 63 -5.29 6.34 -7.92
C ASP A 63 -6.06 7.62 -7.59
N HIS A 64 -5.51 8.39 -6.67
CA HIS A 64 -5.65 9.83 -6.80
C HIS A 64 -4.91 10.15 -8.10
N THR A 65 -5.64 10.44 -9.17
CA THR A 65 -5.09 11.11 -10.32
C THR A 65 -4.54 12.46 -9.82
N THR A 66 -3.34 12.45 -9.26
CA THR A 66 -2.50 13.62 -9.29
C THR A 66 -2.21 13.77 -10.77
N VAL A 67 -2.98 14.63 -11.43
CA VAL A 67 -2.51 15.30 -12.63
C VAL A 67 -1.21 15.95 -12.19
N THR A 68 -0.11 15.25 -12.43
CA THR A 68 1.24 15.78 -12.28
C THR A 68 1.34 16.89 -13.29
N SER A 69 0.93 18.08 -12.88
CA SER A 69 1.36 19.31 -13.52
C SER A 69 2.87 19.29 -13.42
N GLU A 70 3.54 19.34 -14.56
CA GLU A 70 5.00 19.36 -14.66
C GLU A 70 5.60 20.29 -13.60
N VAL A 71 6.28 19.71 -12.61
CA VAL A 71 7.27 20.46 -11.85
C VAL A 71 8.45 20.58 -12.81
N THR A 72 8.49 21.67 -13.57
CA THR A 72 9.73 22.13 -14.18
C THR A 72 10.70 22.35 -13.04
N VAL A 73 11.61 21.40 -12.82
CA VAL A 73 12.80 21.63 -12.00
C VAL A 73 13.64 22.60 -12.82
N SER A 74 13.36 23.90 -12.65
CA SER A 74 14.23 24.96 -13.11
C SER A 74 15.47 24.91 -12.23
N THR A 75 16.49 24.18 -12.68
CA THR A 75 17.86 24.29 -12.17
C THR A 75 18.32 25.74 -12.38
N PRO A 76 18.66 26.52 -11.34
CA PRO A 76 19.44 27.72 -11.57
C PRO A 76 20.89 27.28 -11.74
N ALA A 77 21.43 27.50 -12.94
CA ALA A 77 22.87 27.50 -13.16
C ALA A 77 23.47 28.70 -12.43
N ALA A 78 24.46 28.44 -11.59
CA ALA A 78 25.42 29.41 -11.09
C ALA A 78 26.80 28.74 -11.12
#